data_AF-N8QAA0-F1
#
_entry.id   AF-N8QAA0-F1
#
_cell.length_a   1.000
_cell.length_b   1.000
_cell.length_c   1.000
_cell.angle_alpha   90.00
_cell.angle_beta   90.00
_cell.angle_gamma   90.00
#
_symmetry.space_group_name_H-M   'P 1'
#
loop_
_entity.id
_entity.type
_entity.pdbx_description
1 polymer ?
#
loop_
_entity_poly.entity_id
_entity_poly.type
_entity_poly.pdbx_seq_one_letter_code
_entity_poly.pdbx_strand_id
1 'polypeptide(L)'
;MHIHLVFVTKYRKDVFTKPMLDAMEGMLKKVCLDFEAKLTEFNGEDDHVHLLINYPPKVAVSNLVNSLKGVSSRHLRKDFPEIKNKLWGGSLWSPSYFASSCGGAPLEIIKQYIEQQQTQH
;
A
#
# COMPACT_ATOMS: atom_id res chain seq x y z
N MET A 1 11.73 0.00 -6.94
CA MET A 1 10.91 -1.19 -7.26
C MET A 1 9.46 -0.79 -7.16
N HIS A 2 8.55 -1.34 -7.96
CA HIS A 2 7.12 -1.07 -7.78
C HIS A 2 6.42 -2.23 -7.09
N ILE A 3 5.47 -1.89 -6.23
CA ILE A 3 4.60 -2.85 -5.56
C ILE A 3 3.15 -2.37 -5.62
N HIS A 4 2.26 -3.28 -5.96
CA HIS A 4 0.82 -3.12 -5.82
C HIS A 4 0.38 -3.74 -4.50
N LEU A 5 -0.23 -2.91 -3.65
CA LEU A 5 -0.81 -3.31 -2.37
C LEU A 5 -2.33 -3.16 -2.43
N VAL A 6 -3.04 -4.09 -1.78
CA VAL A 6 -4.48 -3.94 -1.52
C VAL A 6 -4.75 -4.11 -0.03
N PHE A 7 -5.44 -3.12 0.55
CA PHE A 7 -5.93 -3.18 1.93
C PHE A 7 -7.46 -3.23 1.93
N VAL A 8 -8.00 -4.12 2.75
CA VAL A 8 -9.45 -4.34 2.85
C VAL A 8 -9.90 -3.99 4.26
N THR A 9 -11.05 -3.33 4.39
CA THR A 9 -11.64 -2.99 5.69
C THR A 9 -11.89 -4.26 6.49
N LYS A 10 -11.90 -4.10 7.82
CA LYS A 10 -12.23 -5.21 8.70
C LYS A 10 -13.66 -5.68 8.37
N TYR A 11 -13.82 -6.99 8.19
CA TYR A 11 -15.10 -7.61 7.82
C TYR A 11 -15.69 -7.19 6.46
N ARG A 12 -14.89 -6.57 5.55
CA ARG A 12 -15.37 -6.05 4.26
C ARG A 12 -16.61 -5.17 4.41
N LYS A 13 -16.53 -4.23 5.35
CA LYS A 13 -17.59 -3.24 5.56
C LYS A 13 -17.36 -2.06 4.63
N ASP A 14 -18.44 -1.61 4.01
CA ASP A 14 -18.49 -0.41 3.17
C ASP A 14 -18.35 0.82 4.06
N VAL A 15 -17.12 1.19 4.39
CA VAL A 15 -16.79 2.22 5.38
C VAL A 15 -16.44 3.52 4.71
N PHE A 16 -15.70 3.45 3.61
CA PHE A 16 -15.10 4.61 3.01
C PHE A 16 -16.11 5.44 2.23
N THR A 17 -15.97 6.75 2.37
CA THR A 17 -16.63 7.74 1.53
C THR A 17 -15.56 8.47 0.73
N LYS A 18 -15.95 9.19 -0.33
CA LYS A 18 -15.00 9.96 -1.14
C LYS A 18 -14.12 10.91 -0.29
N PRO A 19 -14.65 11.71 0.65
CA PRO A 19 -13.83 12.54 1.54
C PRO A 19 -12.82 11.75 2.38
N MET A 20 -13.19 10.55 2.85
CA MET A 20 -12.29 9.69 3.62
C MET A 20 -11.15 9.16 2.73
N LEU A 21 -11.46 8.76 1.49
CA LEU A 21 -10.45 8.29 0.53
C LEU A 21 -9.46 9.40 0.17
N ASP A 22 -9.96 10.62 -0.07
CA ASP A 22 -9.10 11.77 -0.42
C ASP A 22 -8.19 12.15 0.76
N ALA A 23 -8.70 12.14 1.99
CA ALA A 23 -7.90 12.36 3.19
C ALA A 23 -6.86 11.24 3.41
N MET A 24 -7.26 9.98 3.15
CA MET A 24 -6.38 8.82 3.26
C MET A 24 -5.22 8.92 2.27
N GLU A 25 -5.48 9.26 1.01
CA GLU A 25 -4.45 9.38 -0.02
C GLU A 25 -3.35 10.37 0.38
N GLY A 26 -3.75 11.58 0.83
CA GLY A 26 -2.80 12.61 1.25
C GLY A 26 -1.91 12.17 2.42
N MET A 27 -2.45 11.37 3.32
CA MET A 27 -1.71 10.81 4.46
C MET A 27 -0.80 9.66 4.05
N LEU A 28 -1.26 8.75 3.19
CA LEU A 28 -0.45 7.65 2.69
C LEU A 28 0.72 8.16 1.84
N LYS A 29 0.55 9.27 1.11
CA LYS A 29 1.65 9.99 0.45
C LYS A 29 2.74 10.41 1.44
N LYS A 30 2.36 11.00 2.59
CA LYS A 30 3.32 11.39 3.64
C LYS A 30 4.04 10.19 4.22
N VAL A 31 3.31 9.13 4.56
CA VAL A 31 3.92 7.89 5.07
C VAL A 31 4.90 7.29 4.06
N CYS A 32 4.58 7.31 2.76
CA CYS A 32 5.53 6.84 1.74
C CYS A 32 6.82 7.67 1.75
N LEU A 33 6.72 8.99 1.85
CA LEU A 33 7.88 9.89 1.89
C LEU A 33 8.81 9.59 3.09
N ASP A 34 8.24 9.29 4.26
CA ASP A 34 9.01 8.90 5.46
C ASP A 34 9.84 7.62 5.24
N PHE A 35 9.46 6.79 4.26
CA PHE A 35 10.16 5.57 3.87
C PHE A 35 11.02 5.75 2.61
N GLU A 36 11.26 6.99 2.17
CA GLU A 36 11.91 7.31 0.88
C GLU A 36 11.19 6.66 -0.32
N ALA A 37 9.89 6.40 -0.17
CA ALA A 37 9.02 5.81 -1.17
C ALA A 37 8.06 6.86 -1.76
N LYS A 38 7.45 6.54 -2.89
CA LYS A 38 6.48 7.39 -3.58
C LYS A 38 5.20 6.61 -3.85
N LEU A 39 4.08 7.08 -3.33
CA LEU A 39 2.76 6.63 -3.77
C LEU A 39 2.53 7.17 -5.18
N THR A 40 2.59 6.28 -6.17
CA THR A 40 2.44 6.64 -7.59
C THR A 40 0.99 6.67 -8.02
N GLU A 41 0.19 5.70 -7.58
CA GLU A 41 -1.25 5.65 -7.87
C GLU A 41 -2.01 5.22 -6.61
N PHE A 42 -3.22 5.76 -6.46
CA PHE A 42 -4.15 5.42 -5.39
C PHE A 42 -5.57 5.38 -5.94
N ASN A 43 -6.29 4.30 -5.64
CA ASN A 43 -7.72 4.23 -5.85
C ASN A 43 -8.38 3.49 -4.68
N GLY A 44 -9.64 3.76 -4.43
CA GLY A 44 -10.39 3.09 -3.38
C GLY A 44 -11.86 2.97 -3.70
N GLU A 45 -12.43 1.89 -3.20
CA GLU A 45 -13.87 1.62 -3.17
C GLU A 45 -14.33 1.67 -1.71
N ASP A 46 -15.60 1.39 -1.46
CA ASP A 46 -16.21 1.54 -0.14
C ASP A 46 -15.58 0.63 0.93
N ASP A 47 -15.04 -0.53 0.56
CA ASP A 47 -14.49 -1.53 1.49
C ASP A 47 -13.00 -1.86 1.28
N HIS A 48 -12.32 -1.28 0.29
CA HIS A 48 -10.90 -1.56 0.04
C HIS A 48 -10.18 -0.44 -0.72
N VAL A 49 -8.85 -0.45 -0.65
CA VAL A 49 -7.98 0.51 -1.35
C VAL A 49 -6.83 -0.19 -2.07
N HIS A 50 -6.47 0.34 -3.22
CA HIS A 50 -5.36 -0.06 -4.08
C HIS A 50 -4.26 1.01 -4.04
N LEU A 51 -3.02 0.59 -3.81
CA LEU A 51 -1.86 1.47 -3.80
C LEU A 51 -0.81 0.93 -4.76
N LEU A 52 -0.34 1.75 -5.69
CA LEU A 52 0.90 1.50 -6.42
C LEU A 52 2.00 2.35 -5.80
N ILE A 53 3.06 1.73 -5.31
CA ILE A 53 4.15 2.42 -4.62
C ILE A 53 5.47 2.09 -5.30
N ASN A 54 6.25 3.12 -5.63
CA ASN A 54 7.67 2.97 -5.92
C ASN A 54 8.47 3.10 -4.62
N TYR A 55 9.25 2.09 -4.27
CA TYR A 55 9.99 2.04 -3.01
C TYR A 55 11.45 1.56 -3.20
N PRO A 56 12.37 1.95 -2.30
CA PRO A 56 13.74 1.46 -2.31
C PRO A 56 13.83 -0.02 -1.91
N PRO A 57 14.73 -0.83 -2.52
CA PRO A 57 14.89 -2.25 -2.16
C PRO A 57 15.28 -2.50 -0.70
N LYS A 58 15.92 -1.52 -0.03
CA LYS A 58 16.27 -1.59 1.40
C LYS A 58 15.05 -1.56 2.34
N VAL A 59 13.89 -1.13 1.85
CA VAL A 59 12.67 -1.01 2.66
C VAL A 59 11.96 -2.36 2.67
N ALA A 60 11.82 -2.94 3.86
CA ALA A 60 10.96 -4.10 4.06
C ALA A 60 9.49 -3.73 3.83
N VAL A 61 8.84 -4.41 2.89
CA VAL A 61 7.42 -4.19 2.53
C VAL A 61 6.52 -4.31 3.75
N SER A 62 6.79 -5.26 4.66
CA SER A 62 6.02 -5.44 5.89
C SER A 62 6.05 -4.20 6.80
N ASN A 63 7.20 -3.54 6.92
CA ASN A 63 7.34 -2.31 7.72
C ASN A 63 6.55 -1.16 7.09
N LEU A 64 6.63 -1.01 5.76
CA LEU A 64 5.86 -0.02 5.02
C LEU A 64 4.34 -0.26 5.19
N VAL A 65 3.88 -1.50 5.00
CA VAL A 65 2.47 -1.88 5.17
C VAL A 65 1.97 -1.61 6.59
N ASN A 66 2.77 -1.96 7.61
CA ASN A 66 2.42 -1.71 9.01
C ASN A 66 2.23 -0.21 9.27
N SER A 67 3.13 0.63 8.75
CA SER A 67 3.02 2.08 8.89
C SER A 67 1.79 2.63 8.14
N LEU A 68 1.61 2.25 6.87
CA LEU A 68 0.47 2.69 6.05
C LEU A 68 -0.87 2.35 6.71
N LYS A 69 -1.06 1.09 7.15
CA LYS A 69 -2.31 0.64 7.80
C LYS A 69 -2.50 1.26 9.19
N GLY A 70 -1.43 1.37 9.98
CA GLY A 70 -1.50 1.93 11.33
C GLY A 70 -1.83 3.42 11.34
N VAL A 71 -1.10 4.20 10.53
CA VAL A 71 -1.27 5.66 10.44
C VAL A 71 -2.64 6.01 9.87
N SER A 72 -3.07 5.35 8.79
CA SER A 72 -4.41 5.56 8.19
C SER A 72 -5.53 5.19 9.16
N SER A 73 -5.44 4.04 9.83
CA SER A 73 -6.44 3.61 10.82
C SER A 73 -6.59 4.63 11.95
N ARG A 74 -5.47 5.12 12.50
CA ARG A 74 -5.48 6.08 13.61
C ARG A 74 -6.13 7.40 13.21
N HIS A 75 -5.70 7.99 12.10
CA HIS A 75 -6.16 9.31 11.70
C HIS A 75 -7.59 9.27 11.18
N LEU A 76 -7.97 8.32 10.33
CA LEU A 76 -9.35 8.25 9.84
C LEU A 76 -10.34 8.07 10.98
N ARG A 77 -10.03 7.24 11.98
CA ARG A 77 -10.90 7.08 13.16
C ARG A 77 -10.94 8.31 14.07
N LYS A 78 -9.95 9.19 13.99
CA LYS A 78 -9.91 10.46 14.72
C LYS A 78 -10.73 11.52 13.99
N ASP A 79 -10.50 11.67 12.69
CA ASP A 79 -11.06 12.74 11.87
C ASP A 79 -12.49 12.42 11.41
N PHE A 80 -12.85 11.13 11.32
CA PHE A 80 -14.16 10.62 10.93
C PHE A 80 -14.72 9.65 12.00
N PRO A 81 -15.22 10.17 13.13
CA PRO A 81 -15.71 9.33 14.23
C PRO A 81 -16.89 8.43 13.85
N GLU A 82 -17.64 8.78 12.79
CA GLU A 82 -18.74 7.99 12.24
C GLU A 82 -18.32 6.60 11.75
N ILE A 83 -17.03 6.36 11.50
CA ILE A 83 -16.49 5.02 11.20
C ILE A 83 -16.85 4.03 12.31
N LYS A 84 -16.95 4.48 13.57
CA LYS A 84 -17.32 3.63 14.72
C LYS A 84 -18.72 3.03 14.60
N ASN A 85 -19.62 3.66 13.85
CA ASN A 85 -20.98 3.16 13.62
C ASN A 85 -20.97 1.88 12.75
N LYS A 86 -19.98 1.76 11.87
CA LYS A 86 -19.79 0.60 10.98
C LYS A 86 -18.77 -0.40 11.53
N LEU A 87 -17.75 0.10 12.24
CA LEU A 87 -16.64 -0.67 12.81
C LEU A 87 -16.42 -0.32 14.28
N TRP A 88 -17.20 -0.98 15.15
CA TRP A 88 -17.12 -0.81 16.61
C TRP A 88 -15.80 -1.36 17.21
N GLY A 89 -15.14 -2.29 16.52
CA GLY A 89 -13.82 -2.79 16.91
C GLY A 89 -12.72 -1.74 16.74
N GLY A 90 -11.63 -1.86 17.51
CA GLY A 90 -10.48 -0.94 17.48
C GLY A 90 -9.63 -0.94 16.19
N SER A 91 -10.02 -1.67 15.14
CA SER A 91 -9.25 -1.82 13.91
C SER A 91 -10.09 -1.45 12.68
N LEU A 92 -9.53 -0.57 11.83
CA LEU A 92 -10.09 -0.22 10.53
C LEU A 92 -9.90 -1.34 9.50
N TRP A 93 -8.70 -1.93 9.47
CA TRP A 93 -8.29 -2.87 8.44
C TRP A 93 -8.45 -4.33 8.90
N SER A 94 -8.63 -5.22 7.93
CA SER A 94 -8.32 -6.64 8.07
C SER A 94 -6.84 -6.81 8.45
N PRO A 95 -6.43 -7.83 9.23
CA PRO A 95 -5.01 -8.06 9.53
C PRO A 95 -4.20 -8.33 8.25
N SER A 96 -4.79 -9.01 7.26
CA SER A 96 -4.14 -9.38 6.00
C SER A 96 -4.00 -8.20 5.02
N TYR A 97 -3.17 -8.38 4.00
CA TYR A 97 -3.02 -7.49 2.86
C TYR A 97 -2.59 -8.29 1.63
N PHE A 98 -2.86 -7.78 0.44
CA PHE A 98 -2.29 -8.29 -0.80
C PHE A 98 -1.03 -7.49 -1.16
N ALA A 99 -0.04 -8.17 -1.74
CA ALA A 99 1.19 -7.57 -2.22
C ALA A 99 1.64 -8.29 -3.50
N SER A 100 1.89 -7.53 -4.57
CA SER A 100 2.41 -8.02 -5.83
C SER A 100 3.46 -7.07 -6.40
N SER A 101 4.60 -7.58 -6.82
CA SER A 101 5.61 -6.76 -7.50
C SER A 101 5.11 -6.36 -8.89
N CYS A 102 5.29 -5.09 -9.23
CA CYS A 102 4.98 -4.58 -10.57
C CYS A 102 6.30 -4.24 -11.26
N GLY A 103 6.60 -4.89 -12.37
CA GLY A 103 7.82 -4.60 -13.14
C GLY A 103 9.08 -5.28 -12.58
N GLY A 104 9.39 -6.44 -13.14
CA GLY A 104 10.76 -6.91 -13.33
C GLY A 104 11.03 -7.00 -14.83
N ALA A 105 12.30 -6.99 -15.23
CA ALA A 105 12.63 -7.47 -16.56
C ALA A 105 12.11 -8.91 -16.70
N PRO A 106 11.52 -9.30 -17.84
CA PRO A 106 11.13 -10.69 -18.09
C PRO A 106 12.28 -11.64 -17.73
N LEU A 107 11.94 -12.81 -17.21
CA LEU A 107 12.94 -13.78 -16.77
C LEU A 107 13.95 -14.09 -17.90
N GLU A 108 13.50 -14.07 -19.15
CA GLU A 108 14.36 -14.21 -20.34
C GLU A 108 15.41 -13.10 -20.44
N ILE A 109 15.06 -11.84 -20.16
CA ILE A 109 16.00 -10.71 -20.23
C ILE A 109 17.05 -10.80 -19.12
N ILE A 110 16.66 -11.24 -17.92
CA ILE A 110 17.60 -11.46 -16.81
C ILE A 110 18.56 -12.60 -17.16
N LYS A 111 18.07 -13.69 -17.75
CA LYS A 111 18.90 -14.82 -18.21
C LYS A 111 19.91 -14.37 -19.27
N GLN A 112 19.46 -13.65 -20.30
CA GLN A 112 20.34 -13.12 -21.36
C GLN A 112 21.42 -12.19 -20.79
N TYR A 113 21.07 -11.32 -19.83
CA TYR A 113 22.04 -10.45 -19.17
C TYR A 113 23.10 -11.25 -18.40
N ILE A 114 22.72 -12.33 -17.70
CA ILE A 114 23.64 -13.22 -16.98
C ILE A 114 24.57 -13.98 -17.94
N GLU A 115 24.05 -14.47 -19.06
CA GLU A 115 24.84 -15.18 -20.08
C GLU A 115 25.87 -14.26 -20.75
N GLN A 116 25.50 -13.00 -21.01
CA GLN A 116 26.38 -11.99 -21.60
C GLN A 116 27.45 -11.45 -20.62
N GLN A 117 27.22 -11.59 -19.31
CA GLN A 117 28.22 -11.20 -18.30
C GLN A 117 29.43 -12.15 -18.25
N GLN A 118 29.27 -13.42 -18.64
CA GLN A 118 30.37 -14.39 -18.65
C GLN A 118 31.31 -14.24 -19.87
N THR A 119 30.91 -13.48 -20.89
CA THR A 119 31.62 -13.41 -22.18
C THR A 119 32.57 -12.21 -22.33
N GLN A 120 32.80 -11.43 -21.27
CA GLN A 120 33.83 -10.39 -21.23
C GLN A 120 35.02 -10.80 -20.37
N HIS A 121 35.80 -11.78 -20.83
CA HIS A 121 37.19 -12.01 -20.43
C HIS A 121 38.02 -12.40 -21.65
#